data_AF-A0A954WPR9-F1
#
_entry.id   AF-A0A954WPR9-F1
#
_cell.length_a   1.000
_cell.length_b   1.000
_cell.length_c   1.000
_cell.angle_alpha   90.00
_cell.angle_beta   90.00
_cell.angle_gamma   90.00
#
_symmetry.space_group_name_H-M   'P 1'
#
loop_
_entity.id
_entity.type
_entity.pdbx_description
1 polymer ?
#
loop_
_entity_poly.entity_id
_entity_poly.type
_entity_poly.pdbx_seq_one_letter_code
_entity_poly.pdbx_strand_id
1 'polypeptide(L)'
;MPLLFKTAILLAGLSFALMPIVSTAAQDKNLIESLDDGQPTEGFVGEAPETSDATIDIEPDVRSLIHEPSLNGADDGSDPIRGDFDHDGVLDIHKDLPILEKHVIQKSQDLKYDLNFDGKVNDADMIYWNEKLAGLLVGDVNDDDKVTTTDINLMFRSPKYNTAQPADVRDGDFNGDGIFNERDMALIHASGNYERKPAARNRSSAVAEPIALSLLGIVMVFTLLAYTAFQGYRKQTLDSATP
;
A
#
# COMPACT_ATOMS: atom_id res chain seq x y z
N MET A 1 -4.63 60.75 -36.71
CA MET A 1 -5.48 59.81 -35.96
C MET A 1 -4.70 59.33 -34.74
N PRO A 2 -5.09 59.69 -33.52
CA PRO A 2 -4.45 59.17 -32.31
C PRO A 2 -5.32 58.07 -31.68
N LEU A 3 -4.72 56.95 -31.31
CA LEU A 3 -5.30 56.04 -30.32
C LEU A 3 -4.21 55.69 -29.30
N LEU A 4 -4.18 56.51 -28.25
CA LEU A 4 -3.42 56.35 -27.03
C LEU A 4 -4.25 55.47 -26.08
N PHE A 5 -3.98 54.17 -26.03
CA PHE A 5 -4.54 53.29 -25.00
C PHE A 5 -3.71 53.44 -23.72
N LYS A 6 -4.30 54.11 -22.72
CA LYS A 6 -3.82 54.13 -21.34
C LYS A 6 -4.28 52.86 -20.65
N THR A 7 -3.36 51.94 -20.35
CA THR A 7 -3.62 50.80 -19.47
C THR A 7 -3.33 51.24 -18.03
N ALA A 8 -4.38 51.52 -17.27
CA ALA A 8 -4.29 51.76 -15.84
C ALA A 8 -4.19 50.40 -15.12
N ILE A 9 -3.01 50.12 -14.55
CA ILE A 9 -2.83 48.99 -13.64
C ILE A 9 -3.39 49.42 -12.29
N LEU A 10 -4.55 48.86 -11.94
CA LEU A 10 -5.18 49.01 -10.64
C LEU A 10 -4.41 48.15 -9.63
N LEU A 11 -3.47 48.76 -8.90
CA LEU A 11 -2.79 48.13 -7.76
C LEU A 11 -3.76 48.12 -6.57
N ALA A 12 -4.55 47.06 -6.43
CA ALA A 12 -5.35 46.86 -5.23
C ALA A 12 -4.40 46.46 -4.09
N GLY A 13 -4.28 47.34 -3.10
CA GLY A 13 -3.47 47.15 -1.90
C GLY A 13 -3.98 45.98 -1.07
N LEU A 14 -3.19 44.91 -1.04
CA LEU A 14 -3.32 43.84 -0.07
C LEU A 14 -2.62 44.30 1.22
N SER A 15 -3.35 45.03 2.07
CA SER A 15 -2.91 45.33 3.43
C SER A 15 -2.92 44.04 4.25
N PHE A 16 -1.76 43.39 4.34
CA PHE A 16 -1.51 42.34 5.34
C PHE A 16 -1.51 42.99 6.72
N ALA A 17 -2.60 42.84 7.46
CA ALA A 17 -2.63 43.15 8.87
C ALA A 17 -1.70 42.16 9.60
N LEU A 18 -0.53 42.65 10.00
CA LEU A 18 0.33 41.98 10.98
C LEU A 18 -0.46 41.87 12.30
N MET A 19 -1.13 40.74 12.52
CA MET A 19 -1.56 40.38 13.86
C MET A 19 -0.32 40.05 14.68
N PRO A 20 -0.14 40.64 15.88
CA PRO A 20 0.89 40.20 16.80
C PRO A 20 0.56 38.79 17.27
N ILE A 21 1.45 37.84 16.99
CA ILE A 21 1.46 36.53 17.64
C ILE A 21 1.76 36.79 19.12
N VAL A 22 0.73 36.81 19.95
CA VAL A 22 0.89 36.76 21.41
C VAL A 22 1.35 35.34 21.73
N SER A 23 2.67 35.17 21.78
CA SER A 23 3.30 33.97 22.33
C SER A 23 3.09 33.99 23.84
N THR A 24 2.04 33.33 24.30
CA THR A 24 1.82 33.07 25.73
C THR A 24 2.71 31.90 26.14
N ALA A 25 4.01 32.15 26.24
CA ALA A 25 4.93 31.29 26.96
C ALA A 25 4.64 31.45 28.47
N ALA A 26 3.58 30.80 28.94
CA ALA A 26 3.41 30.53 30.36
C ALA A 26 4.50 29.55 30.76
N GLN A 27 5.55 30.14 31.34
CA GLN A 27 6.69 29.50 31.95
C GLN A 27 6.21 28.73 33.18
N ASP A 28 5.75 27.50 32.98
CA ASP A 28 5.48 26.56 34.07
C ASP A 28 6.82 26.08 34.64
N LYS A 29 7.20 26.66 35.79
CA LYS A 29 8.46 26.42 36.49
C LYS A 29 8.30 25.51 37.70
N ASN A 30 7.18 24.78 37.84
CA ASN A 30 6.88 23.97 39.02
C ASN A 30 6.63 22.49 38.72
N LEU A 31 7.60 21.82 38.09
CA LEU A 31 7.55 20.36 37.88
C LEU A 31 8.91 19.70 38.07
N ILE A 32 9.63 20.05 39.14
CA ILE A 32 10.73 19.24 39.67
C ILE A 32 10.69 19.29 41.20
N GLU A 33 9.75 18.58 41.82
CA GLU A 33 9.87 18.18 43.22
C GLU A 33 8.85 17.07 43.54
N SER A 34 9.21 15.82 43.22
CA SER A 34 8.92 14.63 44.03
C SER A 34 9.41 13.37 43.29
N LEU A 35 10.74 13.17 43.29
CA LEU A 35 11.26 11.80 43.22
C LEU A 35 11.02 11.20 44.61
N ASP A 36 9.87 10.55 44.74
CA ASP A 36 9.53 9.71 45.87
C ASP A 36 10.31 8.40 45.72
N ASP A 37 11.20 8.13 46.69
CA ASP A 37 12.06 6.96 46.79
C ASP A 37 11.24 5.72 47.22
N GLY A 38 10.22 5.41 46.42
CA GLY A 38 9.30 4.29 46.59
C GLY A 38 10.06 2.97 46.71
N GLN A 39 10.08 2.46 47.93
CA GLN A 39 10.61 1.17 48.34
C GLN A 39 10.13 0.05 47.39
N PRO A 40 10.97 -0.96 47.08
CA PRO A 40 10.53 -2.15 46.38
C PRO A 40 9.53 -2.89 47.28
N THR A 41 8.26 -2.91 46.86
CA THR A 41 7.26 -3.78 47.48
C THR A 41 7.54 -5.21 47.03
N GLU A 42 8.13 -5.99 47.94
CA GLU A 42 8.20 -7.43 47.80
C GLU A 42 6.79 -8.04 47.79
N GLY A 43 6.59 -9.02 46.91
CA GLY A 43 5.64 -10.11 47.16
C GLY A 43 4.23 -9.91 46.58
N PHE A 44 4.07 -10.26 45.31
CA PHE A 44 2.83 -10.87 44.86
C PHE A 44 3.13 -12.20 44.15
N VAL A 45 3.20 -13.26 44.95
CA VAL A 45 3.17 -14.64 44.45
C VAL A 45 1.71 -14.93 44.11
N GLY A 46 1.33 -14.66 42.86
CA GLY A 46 0.04 -15.07 42.33
C GLY A 46 0.02 -16.59 42.17
N GLU A 47 -0.86 -17.25 42.91
CA GLU A 47 -1.20 -18.66 42.73
C GLU A 47 -1.62 -18.91 41.28
N ALA A 48 -1.08 -19.99 40.71
CA ALA A 48 -1.39 -20.42 39.35
C ALA A 48 -2.88 -20.75 39.24
N PRO A 49 -3.60 -20.24 38.22
CA PRO A 49 -4.97 -20.64 37.99
C PRO A 49 -5.03 -22.13 37.66
N GLU A 50 -5.84 -22.87 38.42
CA GLU A 50 -6.15 -24.26 38.13
C GLU A 50 -6.72 -24.38 36.72
N THR A 51 -6.07 -25.19 35.89
CA THR A 51 -6.55 -25.55 34.56
C THR A 51 -7.73 -26.49 34.72
N SER A 52 -8.94 -25.91 34.78
CA SER A 52 -10.17 -26.68 34.64
C SER A 52 -10.23 -27.27 33.24
N ASP A 53 -10.08 -28.58 33.18
CA ASP A 53 -10.21 -29.46 32.02
C ASP A 53 -11.64 -29.37 31.45
N ALA A 54 -11.89 -28.34 30.64
CA ALA A 54 -13.11 -28.21 29.86
C ALA A 54 -12.87 -28.89 28.52
N THR A 55 -13.23 -30.17 28.44
CA THR A 55 -13.39 -30.88 27.17
C THR A 55 -14.53 -30.22 26.41
N ILE A 56 -14.20 -29.31 25.50
CA ILE A 56 -15.16 -28.68 24.59
C ILE A 56 -15.46 -29.71 23.50
N ASP A 57 -16.63 -30.35 23.59
CA ASP A 57 -17.23 -31.10 22.49
C ASP A 57 -17.61 -30.11 21.38
N ILE A 58 -16.73 -29.94 20.39
CA ILE A 58 -17.02 -29.19 19.17
C ILE A 58 -17.86 -30.10 18.27
N GLU A 59 -19.16 -29.86 18.20
CA GLU A 59 -20.02 -30.39 17.14
C GLU A 59 -19.51 -29.90 15.77
N PRO A 60 -19.25 -30.79 14.80
CA PRO A 60 -18.80 -30.39 13.48
C PRO A 60 -20.00 -30.09 12.59
N ASP A 61 -20.58 -28.89 12.68
CA ASP A 61 -21.50 -28.41 11.64
C ASP A 61 -21.39 -26.91 11.34
N VAL A 62 -20.20 -26.49 10.90
CA VAL A 62 -19.95 -25.14 10.35
C VAL A 62 -19.81 -25.14 8.82
N ARG A 63 -20.25 -26.21 8.15
CA ARG A 63 -20.14 -26.32 6.68
C ARG A 63 -21.20 -25.54 5.89
N SER A 64 -22.15 -24.85 6.52
CA SER A 64 -23.28 -24.21 5.82
C SER A 64 -23.20 -22.68 5.66
N LEU A 65 -22.07 -22.03 5.95
CA LEU A 65 -21.91 -20.56 5.83
C LEU A 65 -20.85 -20.11 4.82
N ILE A 66 -20.36 -21.00 3.97
CA ILE A 66 -19.64 -20.60 2.75
C ILE A 66 -20.69 -20.23 1.71
N HIS A 67 -21.03 -18.94 1.70
CA HIS A 67 -21.73 -18.28 0.61
C HIS A 67 -20.83 -18.37 -0.62
N GLU A 68 -21.03 -19.38 -1.47
CA GLU A 68 -20.27 -19.49 -2.72
C GLU A 68 -20.64 -18.32 -3.63
N PRO A 69 -19.72 -17.37 -3.91
CA PRO A 69 -20.00 -16.27 -4.80
C PRO A 69 -20.28 -16.82 -6.21
N SER A 70 -21.36 -16.33 -6.78
CA SER A 70 -21.89 -16.68 -8.11
C SER A 70 -20.83 -16.64 -9.22
N LEU A 71 -20.36 -17.82 -9.63
CA LEU A 71 -19.52 -18.15 -10.79
C LEU A 71 -20.23 -17.89 -12.13
N ASN A 72 -20.50 -16.63 -12.50
CA ASN A 72 -20.99 -16.29 -13.86
C ASN A 72 -20.39 -14.99 -14.43
N GLY A 73 -19.34 -14.44 -13.82
CA GLY A 73 -18.46 -13.47 -14.49
C GLY A 73 -17.34 -14.21 -15.20
N ALA A 74 -16.82 -13.69 -16.31
CA ALA A 74 -15.68 -14.24 -17.01
C ALA A 74 -14.45 -14.25 -16.09
N ASP A 75 -14.32 -15.33 -15.32
CA ASP A 75 -13.17 -15.68 -14.50
C ASP A 75 -12.00 -15.92 -15.46
N ASP A 76 -11.11 -14.95 -15.56
CA ASP A 76 -9.84 -15.12 -16.25
C ASP A 76 -8.85 -15.99 -15.45
N GLY A 77 -9.30 -16.55 -14.32
CA GLY A 77 -8.53 -17.42 -13.45
C GLY A 77 -7.52 -16.68 -12.60
N SER A 78 -7.55 -15.34 -12.56
CA SER A 78 -6.79 -14.58 -11.58
C SER A 78 -7.59 -14.52 -10.29
N ASP A 79 -7.15 -15.29 -9.29
CA ASP A 79 -7.64 -15.12 -7.93
C ASP A 79 -7.49 -13.62 -7.56
N PRO A 80 -8.55 -12.94 -7.09
CA PRO A 80 -8.49 -11.52 -6.82
C PRO A 80 -7.32 -11.22 -5.88
N ILE A 81 -6.44 -10.33 -6.32
CA ILE A 81 -5.25 -9.98 -5.54
C ILE A 81 -5.72 -9.34 -4.24
N ARG A 82 -5.29 -9.88 -3.11
CA ARG A 82 -5.67 -9.32 -1.82
C ARG A 82 -5.17 -7.88 -1.72
N GLY A 83 -6.09 -6.95 -1.43
CA GLY A 83 -5.79 -5.52 -1.33
C GLY A 83 -5.93 -4.74 -2.64
N ASP A 84 -6.23 -5.42 -3.77
CA ASP A 84 -6.66 -4.79 -5.02
C ASP A 84 -8.17 -4.56 -4.91
N PHE A 85 -8.54 -3.33 -4.55
CA PHE A 85 -9.92 -2.97 -4.25
C PHE A 85 -10.66 -2.45 -5.48
N ASP A 86 -9.96 -1.99 -6.51
CA ASP A 86 -10.57 -1.58 -7.78
C ASP A 86 -10.63 -2.70 -8.85
N HIS A 87 -10.00 -3.84 -8.55
CA HIS A 87 -9.97 -5.08 -9.34
C HIS A 87 -9.31 -4.88 -10.72
N ASP A 88 -8.29 -4.02 -10.79
CA ASP A 88 -7.52 -3.81 -12.03
C ASP A 88 -6.33 -4.76 -12.20
N GLY A 89 -6.09 -5.63 -11.22
CA GLY A 89 -5.02 -6.62 -11.20
C GLY A 89 -3.67 -6.05 -10.75
N VAL A 90 -3.62 -4.82 -10.24
CA VAL A 90 -2.41 -4.14 -9.77
C VAL A 90 -2.66 -3.51 -8.40
N LEU A 91 -1.75 -3.73 -7.45
CA LEU A 91 -1.78 -2.98 -6.18
C LEU A 91 -1.22 -1.58 -6.41
N ASP A 92 -2.10 -0.59 -6.52
CA ASP A 92 -1.78 0.82 -6.77
C ASP A 92 -2.17 1.70 -5.57
N ILE A 93 -1.17 2.37 -5.00
CA ILE A 93 -1.36 3.29 -3.87
C ILE A 93 -2.34 4.43 -4.18
N HIS A 94 -2.45 4.86 -5.44
CA HIS A 94 -3.31 5.97 -5.84
C HIS A 94 -4.75 5.55 -6.07
N LYS A 95 -5.05 4.25 -6.16
CA LYS A 95 -6.40 3.74 -6.45
C LYS A 95 -6.96 2.88 -5.34
N ASP A 96 -6.18 1.93 -4.84
CA ASP A 96 -6.61 0.99 -3.82
C ASP A 96 -6.62 1.62 -2.44
N LEU A 97 -5.55 2.35 -2.12
CA LEU A 97 -5.36 2.86 -0.76
C LEU A 97 -6.43 3.88 -0.35
N PRO A 98 -6.88 4.83 -1.21
CA PRO A 98 -8.02 5.70 -0.89
C PRO A 98 -9.33 4.94 -0.62
N ILE A 99 -9.50 3.75 -1.22
CA ILE A 99 -10.66 2.90 -0.93
C ILE A 99 -10.52 2.31 0.48
N LEU A 100 -9.35 1.74 0.83
CA LEU A 100 -9.10 1.21 2.16
C LEU A 100 -9.22 2.29 3.25
N GLU A 101 -8.55 3.43 3.04
CA GLU A 101 -8.55 4.59 3.94
C GLU A 101 -9.97 5.04 4.26
N LYS A 102 -10.82 5.18 3.23
CA LYS A 102 -12.24 5.51 3.41
C LYS A 102 -12.95 4.50 4.34
N HIS A 103 -12.67 3.21 4.21
CA HIS A 103 -13.29 2.18 5.05
C HIS A 103 -12.72 2.15 6.48
N VAL A 104 -11.44 2.48 6.66
CA VAL A 104 -10.79 2.65 7.97
C VAL A 104 -11.37 3.86 8.70
N ILE A 105 -11.45 5.03 8.05
CA ILE A 105 -12.04 6.26 8.60
C ILE A 105 -13.50 6.02 8.98
N GLN A 106 -14.25 5.30 8.14
CA GLN A 106 -15.66 4.97 8.41
C GLN A 106 -15.85 3.84 9.44
N LYS A 107 -14.77 3.23 9.93
CA LYS A 107 -14.79 2.07 10.85
C LYS A 107 -15.69 0.95 10.33
N SER A 108 -15.50 0.63 9.05
CA SER A 108 -16.29 -0.38 8.35
C SER A 108 -16.24 -1.73 9.09
N GLN A 109 -17.31 -2.51 8.99
CA GLN A 109 -17.37 -3.88 9.51
C GLN A 109 -17.28 -4.91 8.37
N ASP A 110 -17.00 -4.44 7.14
CA ASP A 110 -16.83 -5.30 5.98
C ASP A 110 -15.43 -5.93 6.02
N LEU A 111 -15.39 -7.21 6.40
CA LEU A 111 -14.14 -7.98 6.60
C LEU A 111 -13.31 -8.14 5.33
N LYS A 112 -13.81 -7.76 4.14
CA LYS A 112 -12.96 -7.71 2.94
C LYS A 112 -11.85 -6.65 3.03
N TYR A 113 -12.03 -5.65 3.89
CA TYR A 113 -11.01 -4.62 4.18
C TYR A 113 -10.16 -4.97 5.41
N ASP A 114 -10.45 -6.07 6.11
CA ASP A 114 -9.63 -6.61 7.19
C ASP A 114 -8.48 -7.43 6.56
N LEU A 115 -7.35 -6.76 6.37
CA LEU A 115 -6.17 -7.26 5.69
C LEU A 115 -5.21 -7.98 6.63
N ASN A 116 -5.29 -7.76 7.93
CA ASN A 116 -4.50 -8.50 8.91
C ASN A 116 -5.26 -9.69 9.54
N PHE A 117 -6.55 -9.84 9.26
CA PHE A 117 -7.47 -10.84 9.80
C PHE A 117 -7.67 -10.77 11.32
N ASP A 118 -7.63 -9.57 11.91
CA ASP A 118 -7.85 -9.37 13.35
C ASP A 118 -9.33 -9.17 13.74
N GLY A 119 -10.22 -9.17 12.73
CA GLY A 119 -11.65 -8.99 12.87
C GLY A 119 -12.11 -7.53 12.90
N LYS A 120 -11.21 -6.57 12.63
CA LYS A 120 -11.52 -5.13 12.63
C LYS A 120 -10.90 -4.47 11.41
N VAL A 121 -11.59 -3.48 10.83
CA VAL A 121 -11.03 -2.63 9.79
C VAL A 121 -10.50 -1.34 10.43
N ASN A 122 -9.18 -1.21 10.54
CA ASN A 122 -8.50 -0.12 11.23
C ASN A 122 -7.12 0.24 10.62
N ASP A 123 -6.35 1.09 11.30
CA ASP A 123 -5.02 1.55 10.88
C ASP A 123 -4.00 0.41 10.74
N ALA A 124 -4.16 -0.70 11.46
CA ALA A 124 -3.33 -1.88 11.28
C ALA A 124 -3.51 -2.54 9.90
N ASP A 125 -4.67 -2.41 9.26
CA ASP A 125 -4.90 -2.90 7.89
C ASP A 125 -4.17 -2.04 6.86
N MET A 126 -4.13 -0.72 7.08
CA MET A 126 -3.35 0.21 6.25
C MET A 126 -1.86 -0.12 6.31
N ILE A 127 -1.34 -0.33 7.53
CA ILE A 127 0.06 -0.72 7.75
C ILE A 127 0.33 -2.07 7.08
N TYR A 128 -0.59 -3.04 7.22
CA TYR A 128 -0.46 -4.34 6.58
C TYR A 128 -0.43 -4.23 5.05
N TRP A 129 -1.33 -3.43 4.46
CA TRP A 129 -1.37 -3.23 3.01
C TRP A 129 -0.05 -2.65 2.50
N ASN A 130 0.44 -1.57 3.12
CA ASN A 130 1.68 -0.90 2.75
C ASN A 130 2.89 -1.85 2.84
N GLU A 131 3.06 -2.53 3.97
CA GLU A 131 4.28 -3.31 4.22
C GLU A 131 4.27 -4.72 3.61
N LYS A 132 3.11 -5.39 3.56
CA LYS A 132 3.01 -6.81 3.22
C LYS A 132 2.48 -7.05 1.82
N LEU A 133 1.58 -6.21 1.33
CA LEU A 133 0.90 -6.43 0.05
C LEU A 133 1.56 -5.61 -1.05
N ALA A 134 1.55 -4.28 -0.94
CA ALA A 134 2.08 -3.39 -1.96
C ALA A 134 3.61 -3.32 -1.95
N GLY A 135 4.24 -3.67 -0.82
CA GLY A 135 5.69 -3.57 -0.66
C GLY A 135 6.17 -2.12 -0.76
N LEU A 136 5.33 -1.17 -0.38
CA LEU A 136 5.64 0.25 -0.36
C LEU A 136 6.43 0.57 0.91
N LEU A 137 7.30 1.58 0.82
CA LEU A 137 8.05 2.04 1.96
C LEU A 137 7.25 3.15 2.65
N VAL A 138 6.90 2.95 3.92
CA VAL A 138 6.36 4.04 4.75
C VAL A 138 7.33 5.22 4.70
N GLY A 139 6.88 6.38 4.22
CA GLY A 139 7.69 7.57 4.01
C GLY A 139 8.08 7.86 2.54
N ASP A 140 7.86 6.96 1.59
CA ASP A 140 8.16 7.16 0.17
C ASP A 140 6.93 7.78 -0.53
N VAL A 141 6.94 9.11 -0.69
CA VAL A 141 5.78 9.85 -1.23
C VAL A 141 5.88 10.12 -2.73
N ASN A 142 7.04 9.80 -3.33
CA ASN A 142 7.29 9.99 -4.75
C ASN A 142 7.37 8.68 -5.54
N ASP A 143 7.16 7.54 -4.86
CA ASP A 143 7.17 6.18 -5.39
C ASP A 143 8.51 5.80 -6.06
N ASP A 144 9.65 6.30 -5.54
CA ASP A 144 11.00 6.04 -6.09
C ASP A 144 11.75 4.88 -5.43
N ASP A 145 11.06 4.14 -4.56
CA ASP A 145 11.52 3.03 -3.75
C ASP A 145 12.58 3.41 -2.70
N LYS A 146 12.59 4.67 -2.29
CA LYS A 146 13.48 5.19 -1.25
C LYS A 146 12.72 6.17 -0.38
N VAL A 147 13.10 6.17 0.90
CA VAL A 147 12.63 7.19 1.83
C VAL A 147 13.82 8.09 2.10
N THR A 148 13.81 9.28 1.51
CA THR A 148 14.93 10.23 1.56
C THR A 148 14.48 11.57 2.13
N THR A 149 15.45 12.48 2.31
CA THR A 149 15.14 13.89 2.61
C THR A 149 14.23 14.53 1.54
N THR A 150 14.24 14.05 0.28
CA THR A 150 13.35 14.55 -0.78
C THR A 150 11.88 14.29 -0.43
N ASP A 151 11.58 13.12 0.10
CA ASP A 151 10.24 12.68 0.45
C ASP A 151 9.68 13.50 1.61
N ILE A 152 10.50 13.69 2.66
CA ILE A 152 10.16 14.56 3.77
C ILE A 152 9.88 15.99 3.28
N ASN A 153 10.72 16.53 2.41
CA ASN A 153 10.49 17.85 1.82
C ASN A 153 9.22 17.90 0.96
N LEU A 154 8.85 16.81 0.28
CA LEU A 154 7.63 16.73 -0.51
C LEU A 154 6.38 16.74 0.37
N MET A 155 6.37 15.98 1.47
CA MET A 155 5.29 16.00 2.47
C MET A 155 5.04 17.42 3.00
N PHE A 156 6.11 18.12 3.41
CA PHE A 156 6.01 19.48 3.96
C PHE A 156 5.73 20.57 2.93
N ARG A 157 5.69 20.26 1.62
CA ARG A 157 5.15 21.21 0.63
C ARG A 157 3.64 21.36 0.76
N SER A 158 2.96 20.32 1.24
CA SER A 158 1.57 20.40 1.63
C SER A 158 1.48 21.07 3.01
N PRO A 159 0.76 22.19 3.17
CA PRO A 159 0.65 22.88 4.46
C PRO A 159 -0.35 22.18 5.40
N LYS A 160 -0.31 20.84 5.44
CA LYS A 160 -1.30 20.00 6.13
C LYS A 160 -0.82 19.41 7.46
N TYR A 161 0.50 19.34 7.68
CA TYR A 161 1.08 18.83 8.93
C TYR A 161 0.47 19.51 10.17
N ASN A 162 -0.13 18.72 11.06
CA ASN A 162 -0.77 19.19 12.30
C ASN A 162 -1.86 20.27 12.11
N THR A 163 -2.51 20.29 10.96
CA THR A 163 -3.60 21.27 10.69
C THR A 163 -5.01 20.69 10.82
N ALA A 164 -5.13 19.38 11.02
CA ALA A 164 -6.38 18.62 10.92
C ALA A 164 -7.10 18.75 9.56
N GLN A 165 -6.40 19.25 8.54
CA GLN A 165 -6.91 19.21 7.17
C GLN A 165 -6.82 17.78 6.63
N PRO A 166 -7.77 17.35 5.77
CA PRO A 166 -7.70 16.06 5.12
C PRO A 166 -6.38 15.88 4.37
N ALA A 167 -5.65 14.84 4.70
CA ALA A 167 -4.38 14.46 4.11
C ALA A 167 -4.49 13.04 3.54
N ASP A 168 -3.83 12.79 2.42
CA ASP A 168 -3.61 11.44 1.91
C ASP A 168 -2.15 11.01 2.17
N VAL A 169 -1.76 9.84 1.67
CA VAL A 169 -0.40 9.31 1.82
C VAL A 169 0.67 10.22 1.18
N ARG A 170 0.33 10.97 0.13
CA ARG A 170 1.26 11.91 -0.54
C ARG A 170 1.45 13.18 0.27
N ASP A 171 0.42 13.57 1.02
CA ASP A 171 0.50 14.63 2.01
C ASP A 171 1.20 14.20 3.29
N GLY A 172 1.24 12.89 3.58
CA GLY A 172 1.99 12.29 4.68
C GLY A 172 1.17 11.49 5.68
N ASP A 173 -0.10 11.20 5.42
CA ASP A 173 -0.92 10.30 6.25
C ASP A 173 -0.60 8.83 5.92
N PHE A 174 0.29 8.22 6.68
CA PHE A 174 0.70 6.82 6.46
C PHE A 174 -0.11 5.81 7.27
N ASN A 175 -0.86 6.28 8.26
CA ASN A 175 -1.71 5.42 9.10
C ASN A 175 -3.16 5.34 8.58
N GLY A 176 -3.56 6.25 7.68
CA GLY A 176 -4.86 6.27 7.03
C GLY A 176 -5.99 6.84 7.90
N ASP A 177 -5.66 7.67 8.89
CA ASP A 177 -6.66 8.35 9.73
C ASP A 177 -7.20 9.65 9.12
N GLY A 178 -6.74 9.99 7.92
CA GLY A 178 -7.09 11.16 7.13
C GLY A 178 -6.35 12.43 7.55
N ILE A 179 -5.37 12.36 8.46
CA ILE A 179 -4.69 13.54 9.01
C ILE A 179 -3.18 13.32 9.12
N PHE A 180 -2.40 14.12 8.39
CA PHE A 180 -0.94 14.14 8.55
C PHE A 180 -0.51 14.80 9.88
N ASN A 181 -0.01 14.00 10.82
CA ASN A 181 0.39 14.44 12.17
C ASN A 181 1.64 13.70 12.72
N GLU A 182 1.94 13.85 14.02
CA GLU A 182 3.10 13.22 14.64
C GLU A 182 3.08 11.68 14.60
N ARG A 183 1.90 11.07 14.56
CA ARG A 183 1.76 9.60 14.50
C ARG A 183 2.32 9.07 13.18
N ASP A 184 2.12 9.77 12.08
CA ASP A 184 2.69 9.40 10.78
C ASP A 184 4.21 9.55 10.77
N MET A 185 4.71 10.64 11.35
CA MET A 185 6.16 10.83 11.50
C MET A 185 6.79 9.73 12.37
N ALA A 186 6.08 9.28 13.41
CA ALA A 186 6.51 8.15 14.22
C ALA A 186 6.55 6.84 13.42
N LEU A 187 5.61 6.62 12.49
CA LEU A 187 5.62 5.46 11.59
C LEU A 187 6.81 5.48 10.63
N ILE A 188 7.15 6.63 10.04
CA ILE A 188 8.34 6.77 9.17
C ILE A 188 9.59 6.36 9.96
N HIS A 189 9.73 6.84 11.19
CA HIS A 189 10.86 6.49 12.05
C HIS A 189 10.85 5.00 12.43
N ALA A 190 9.71 4.48 12.87
CA ALA A 190 9.56 3.09 13.32
C ALA A 190 9.80 2.08 12.19
N SER A 191 9.48 2.45 10.95
CA SER A 191 9.73 1.62 9.77
C SER A 191 11.22 1.38 9.49
N GLY A 192 12.09 2.30 9.95
CA GLY A 192 13.53 2.26 9.68
C GLY A 192 13.89 2.41 8.20
N ASN A 193 12.98 2.91 7.36
CA ASN A 193 13.20 3.06 5.93
C ASN A 193 13.97 4.35 5.56
N TYR A 194 13.96 5.36 6.43
CA TYR A 194 14.59 6.66 6.18
C TYR A 194 16.11 6.53 5.94
N GLU A 195 16.56 7.03 4.78
CA GLU A 195 17.94 6.96 4.28
C GLU A 195 18.50 5.53 4.26
N ARG A 196 17.62 4.52 4.30
CA ARG A 196 18.02 3.13 4.17
C ARG A 196 18.44 2.91 2.72
N LYS A 197 19.67 2.45 2.53
CA LYS A 197 20.10 1.96 1.21
C LYS A 197 19.08 0.93 0.74
N PRO A 198 18.58 0.99 -0.51
CA PRO A 198 17.67 -0.01 -1.02
C PRO A 198 18.27 -1.36 -0.69
N ALA A 199 17.60 -2.13 0.19
CA ALA A 199 17.86 -3.56 0.21
C ALA A 199 17.65 -3.95 -1.23
N ALA A 200 18.66 -4.54 -1.90
CA ALA A 200 18.56 -4.90 -3.30
C ALA A 200 17.29 -5.73 -3.43
N ARG A 201 16.18 -5.08 -3.81
CA ARG A 201 14.91 -5.74 -3.97
C ARG A 201 15.27 -6.67 -5.09
N ASN A 202 15.26 -7.96 -4.80
CA ASN A 202 15.11 -8.96 -5.85
C ASN A 202 13.69 -8.74 -6.38
N ARG A 203 13.46 -7.59 -7.02
CA ARG A 203 12.56 -7.52 -8.15
C ARG A 203 13.18 -8.55 -9.06
N SER A 204 12.65 -9.76 -8.97
CA SER A 204 12.39 -10.53 -10.16
C SER A 204 11.68 -9.54 -11.08
N SER A 205 12.47 -8.72 -11.77
CA SER A 205 12.03 -8.17 -13.04
C SER A 205 11.44 -9.40 -13.69
N ALA A 206 10.15 -9.34 -14.02
CA ALA A 206 9.62 -10.30 -14.95
C ALA A 206 10.51 -10.13 -16.18
N VAL A 207 11.60 -10.90 -16.21
CA VAL A 207 12.52 -10.97 -17.31
C VAL A 207 11.60 -11.56 -18.35
N ALA A 208 11.13 -10.73 -19.27
CA ALA A 208 10.52 -11.20 -20.49
C ALA A 208 11.59 -12.12 -21.08
N GLU A 209 11.46 -13.42 -20.81
CA GLU A 209 12.52 -14.36 -21.07
C GLU A 209 12.76 -14.30 -22.57
N PRO A 210 13.92 -13.80 -23.06
CA PRO A 210 14.19 -13.78 -24.49
C PRO A 210 14.15 -15.20 -25.07
N ILE A 211 14.23 -16.20 -24.19
CA ILE A 211 14.08 -17.61 -24.47
C ILE A 211 12.66 -17.98 -24.94
N ALA A 212 11.59 -17.35 -24.46
CA ALA A 212 10.22 -17.69 -24.90
C ALA A 212 10.01 -17.36 -26.39
N LEU A 213 10.49 -16.18 -26.84
CA LEU A 213 10.48 -15.80 -28.26
C LEU A 213 11.44 -16.65 -29.08
N SER A 214 12.61 -16.99 -28.53
CA SER A 214 13.59 -17.85 -29.20
C SER A 214 13.05 -19.28 -29.40
N LEU A 215 12.37 -19.84 -28.39
CA LEU A 215 11.74 -21.16 -28.47
C LEU A 215 10.60 -21.18 -29.48
N LEU A 216 9.76 -20.13 -29.51
CA LEU A 216 8.72 -19.99 -30.53
C LEU A 216 9.33 -19.98 -31.95
N GLY A 217 10.43 -19.25 -32.14
CA GLY A 217 11.17 -19.23 -33.40
C GLY A 217 11.71 -20.60 -33.80
N ILE A 218 12.30 -21.33 -32.86
CA ILE A 218 12.84 -22.69 -33.10
C ILE A 218 11.71 -23.65 -33.49
N VAL A 219 10.56 -23.62 -32.81
CA VAL A 219 9.40 -24.47 -33.14
C VAL A 219 8.86 -24.17 -34.55
N MET A 220 8.80 -22.89 -34.96
CA MET A 220 8.41 -22.52 -36.32
C MET A 220 9.39 -23.05 -37.38
N VAL A 221 10.69 -22.96 -37.13
CA VAL A 221 11.70 -23.50 -38.06
C VAL A 221 11.58 -25.02 -38.18
N PHE A 222 11.44 -25.74 -37.06
CA PHE A 222 11.28 -27.19 -37.07
C PHE A 222 9.99 -27.64 -37.79
N THR A 223 8.87 -26.96 -37.55
CA THR A 223 7.61 -27.27 -38.22
C THR A 223 7.68 -27.00 -39.73
N LEU A 224 8.35 -25.93 -40.16
CA LEU A 224 8.56 -25.63 -41.58
C LEU A 224 9.46 -26.69 -42.25
N LEU A 225 10.55 -27.11 -41.59
CA LEU A 225 11.43 -28.17 -42.09
C LEU A 225 10.71 -29.52 -42.17
N ALA A 226 9.94 -29.89 -41.14
CA ALA A 226 9.14 -31.11 -41.15
C ALA A 226 8.10 -31.10 -42.27
N TYR A 227 7.44 -29.96 -42.50
CA TYR A 227 6.47 -29.79 -43.58
C TYR A 227 7.10 -29.99 -44.97
N THR A 228 8.27 -29.38 -45.23
CA THR A 228 8.96 -29.54 -46.52
C THR A 228 9.46 -30.97 -46.76
N ALA A 229 10.00 -31.64 -45.75
CA ALA A 229 10.40 -33.05 -45.84
C ALA A 229 9.21 -33.97 -46.14
N PHE A 230 8.07 -33.74 -45.46
CA PHE A 230 6.84 -34.49 -45.69
C PHE A 230 6.32 -34.34 -47.14
N GLN A 231 6.32 -33.11 -47.67
CA GLN A 231 5.94 -32.86 -49.07
C GLN A 231 6.86 -33.57 -50.07
N GLY A 232 8.16 -33.66 -49.78
CA GLY A 232 9.12 -34.40 -50.61
C GLY A 232 8.83 -35.90 -50.64
N TYR A 233 8.59 -36.51 -49.46
CA TYR A 233 8.25 -37.93 -49.33
C TYR A 233 6.97 -38.30 -50.09
N ARG A 234 5.94 -37.43 -50.02
CA ARG A 234 4.68 -37.63 -50.74
C ARG A 234 4.86 -37.68 -52.26
N LYS A 235 5.76 -36.87 -52.82
CA LYS A 235 6.04 -36.88 -54.28
C LYS A 235 6.71 -38.19 -54.71
N GLN A 236 7.70 -38.67 -53.96
CA GLN A 236 8.40 -39.91 -54.27
C GLN A 236 7.47 -41.14 -54.24
N THR A 237 6.51 -41.16 -53.31
CA THR A 237 5.53 -42.24 -53.20
C THR A 237 4.48 -42.20 -54.32
N LEU A 238 4.12 -41.02 -54.83
CA LEU A 238 3.24 -40.88 -55.98
C LEU A 238 3.94 -41.32 -57.28
N ASP A 239 5.17 -40.88 -57.52
CA ASP A 239 5.88 -41.17 -58.77
C ASP A 239 6.22 -42.66 -58.91
N SER A 240 6.49 -43.36 -57.81
CA SER A 240 6.74 -44.81 -57.78
C SER A 240 5.47 -45.67 -57.88
N ALA A 241 4.28 -45.08 -57.73
CA ALA A 241 3.00 -45.77 -57.82
C ALA A 241 2.37 -45.74 -59.23
N THR A 242 3.00 -45.07 -60.20
CA THR A 242 2.59 -45.07 -61.61
C THR A 242 3.37 -46.15 -62.38
N PRO A 243 2.75 -47.28 -62.76
CA PRO A 243 3.38 -48.35 -63.53
C PRO A 243 3.58 -48.00 -65.02
#